data_AF-A0A1W9VY10-F1
#
_entry.id   AF-A0A1W9VY10-F1
#
_cell.length_a   1.000
_cell.length_b   1.000
_cell.length_c   1.000
_cell.angle_alpha   90.00
_cell.angle_beta   90.00
_cell.angle_gamma   90.00
#
_symmetry.space_group_name_H-M   'P 1'
#
loop_
_entity.id
_entity.type
_entity.pdbx_description
1 polymer ?
#
loop_
_entity_poly.entity_id
_entity_poly.type
_entity_poly.pdbx_seq_one_letter_code
_entity_poly.pdbx_strand_id
1 'polypeptide(L)'
;MDRMVEDAEMELKKVEEYNRSLLDAMSDVIIRLSPAGEILYVSPAIEQFGGYSAEAEIGKHMSKYFADEADLLRAAELIEELSKHLASLKMSCSE
;
A
#
# COMPACT_ATOMS: atom_id res chain seq x y z
N MET A 1 -24.81 22.89 -13.66
CA MET A 1 -23.54 22.62 -12.95
C MET A 1 -23.76 21.56 -11.90
N ASP A 2 -24.79 21.67 -11.05
CA ASP A 2 -25.08 20.69 -9.98
C ASP A 2 -25.18 19.22 -10.44
N ARG A 3 -25.93 18.91 -11.51
CA ARG A 3 -26.03 17.51 -12.01
C ARG A 3 -24.70 16.91 -12.48
N MET A 4 -23.80 17.72 -13.04
CA MET A 4 -22.49 17.21 -13.49
C MET A 4 -21.55 16.92 -12.31
N VAL A 5 -21.73 17.64 -11.20
CA VAL A 5 -20.97 17.40 -9.96
C VAL A 5 -21.50 16.14 -9.28
N GLU A 6 -22.83 15.98 -9.20
CA GLU A 6 -23.47 14.78 -8.66
C GLU A 6 -23.09 13.51 -9.44
N ASP A 7 -23.11 13.56 -10.78
CA ASP A 7 -22.72 12.42 -11.62
C ASP A 7 -21.23 12.07 -11.44
N ALA A 8 -20.36 13.07 -11.34
CA ALA A 8 -18.93 12.87 -11.09
C ALA A 8 -18.65 12.27 -9.71
N GLU A 9 -19.36 12.73 -8.67
CA GLU A 9 -19.27 12.18 -7.31
C GLU A 9 -19.77 10.73 -7.26
N MET A 10 -20.83 10.41 -7.98
CA MET A 10 -21.40 9.05 -8.01
C MET A 10 -20.47 8.06 -8.71
N GLU A 11 -19.85 8.46 -9.82
CA GLU A 11 -18.87 7.64 -10.53
C GLU A 11 -17.58 7.49 -9.73
N LEU A 12 -17.11 8.55 -9.06
CA LEU A 12 -15.97 8.45 -8.14
C LEU A 12 -16.25 7.43 -7.02
N LYS A 13 -17.43 7.54 -6.41
CA LYS A 13 -17.84 6.66 -5.32
C LYS A 13 -17.99 5.19 -5.76
N LYS A 14 -18.52 4.95 -6.96
CA LYS A 14 -18.56 3.60 -7.56
C LYS A 14 -17.16 3.04 -7.79
N VAL A 15 -16.24 3.85 -8.32
CA VAL A 15 -14.85 3.43 -8.54
C VAL A 15 -14.16 3.14 -7.21
N GLU A 16 -14.42 3.93 -6.17
CA GLU A 16 -13.91 3.67 -4.81
C GLU A 16 -14.48 2.39 -4.21
N GLU A 17 -15.79 2.16 -4.29
CA GLU A 17 -16.44 0.96 -3.78
C GLU A 17 -16.00 -0.30 -4.54
N TYR A 18 -15.82 -0.20 -5.85
CA TYR A 18 -15.32 -1.28 -6.69
C TYR A 18 -13.85 -1.61 -6.38
N ASN A 19 -12.99 -0.59 -6.27
CA ASN A 19 -11.59 -0.79 -5.87
C ASN A 19 -11.48 -1.37 -4.45
N ARG A 20 -12.29 -0.88 -3.51
CA ARG A 20 -12.36 -1.44 -2.15
C ARG A 20 -12.78 -2.91 -2.17
N SER A 21 -13.83 -3.24 -2.93
CA SER A 21 -14.31 -4.63 -3.04
C SER A 21 -13.28 -5.55 -3.71
N LEU A 22 -12.54 -5.08 -4.70
CA LEU A 22 -11.44 -5.81 -5.32
C LEU A 22 -10.31 -6.08 -4.33
N LEU A 23 -9.88 -5.07 -3.58
CA LEU A 23 -8.84 -5.21 -2.56
C LEU A 23 -9.27 -6.13 -1.43
N ASP A 24 -10.54 -6.08 -1.03
CA ASP A 24 -11.12 -6.96 -0.01
C ASP A 24 -11.30 -8.42 -0.51
N ALA A 25 -11.45 -8.62 -1.82
CA ALA A 25 -11.57 -9.96 -2.43
C ALA A 25 -10.22 -10.61 -2.76
N MET A 26 -9.12 -9.86 -2.75
CA MET A 26 -7.79 -10.41 -2.97
C MET A 26 -7.29 -11.10 -1.71
N SER A 27 -7.04 -12.41 -1.79
CA SER A 27 -6.45 -13.19 -0.69
C SER A 27 -4.99 -12.81 -0.40
N ASP A 28 -4.35 -12.05 -1.30
CA ASP A 28 -2.98 -11.60 -1.13
C ASP A 28 -2.90 -10.41 -0.17
N VAL A 29 -1.95 -10.47 0.76
CA VAL A 29 -1.71 -9.36 1.68
C VAL A 29 -0.98 -8.23 0.95
N ILE A 30 -1.65 -7.08 0.85
CA ILE A 30 -1.06 -5.84 0.32
C ILE A 30 -0.57 -4.99 1.48
N ILE A 31 0.69 -4.54 1.42
CA ILE A 31 1.30 -3.66 2.41
C ILE A 31 1.84 -2.41 1.69
N ARG A 32 1.60 -1.23 2.26
CA ARG A 32 2.31 0.00 1.89
C ARG A 32 3.30 0.36 2.97
N LEU A 33 4.52 0.65 2.55
CA LEU A 33 5.64 0.96 3.42
C LEU A 33 6.14 2.38 3.16
N SER A 34 6.67 3.03 4.18
CA SER A 34 7.50 4.22 4.02
C SER A 34 8.87 3.81 3.46
N PRO A 35 9.65 4.73 2.87
CA PRO A 35 11.02 4.44 2.44
C PRO A 35 11.93 3.97 3.58
N ALA A 36 11.58 4.31 4.83
CA ALA A 36 12.27 3.85 6.02
C ALA A 36 11.81 2.47 6.52
N GLY A 37 10.87 1.81 5.83
CA GLY A 37 10.38 0.48 6.20
C GLY A 37 9.23 0.46 7.20
N GLU A 38 8.61 1.61 7.50
CA GLU A 38 7.45 1.68 8.39
C GLU A 38 6.15 1.33 7.65
N ILE A 39 5.28 0.56 8.28
CA ILE A 39 4.01 0.14 7.68
C ILE A 39 3.01 1.29 7.73
N LEU A 40 2.66 1.82 6.57
CA LEU A 40 1.68 2.89 6.41
C LEU A 40 0.26 2.36 6.23
N TYR A 41 0.14 1.14 5.69
CA TYR A 41 -1.12 0.47 5.47
C TYR A 41 -0.89 -1.03 5.28
N VAL A 42 -1.84 -1.83 5.75
CA VAL A 42 -1.92 -3.25 5.45
C VAL A 42 -3.37 -3.62 5.14
N SER A 43 -3.56 -4.47 4.13
CA SER A 43 -4.88 -5.03 3.76
C SER A 43 -5.44 -5.90 4.90
N PRO A 44 -6.77 -5.90 5.13
CA PRO A 44 -7.43 -6.81 6.08
C PRO A 44 -7.13 -8.30 5.86
N ALA A 45 -6.69 -8.68 4.64
CA ALA A 45 -6.24 -10.04 4.35
C ALA A 45 -5.14 -10.55 5.32
N ILE A 46 -4.37 -9.66 5.95
CA ILE A 46 -3.36 -10.04 6.96
C ILE A 46 -3.96 -10.71 8.19
N GLU A 47 -5.22 -10.42 8.52
CA GLU A 47 -5.91 -11.03 9.67
C GLU A 47 -6.15 -12.52 9.41
N GLN A 48 -6.58 -12.87 8.20
CA GLN A 48 -6.85 -14.24 7.81
C GLN A 48 -5.56 -15.00 7.45
N PHE A 49 -4.64 -14.35 6.75
CA PHE A 49 -3.39 -14.97 6.29
C PHE A 49 -2.34 -15.09 7.41
N GLY A 50 -2.11 -13.99 8.13
CA GLY A 50 -1.04 -13.88 9.12
C GLY A 50 -1.51 -13.91 10.57
N GLY A 51 -2.81 -13.77 10.85
CA GLY A 51 -3.35 -13.73 12.20
C GLY A 51 -3.08 -12.42 12.96
N TYR A 52 -2.63 -11.36 12.26
CA TYR A 52 -2.35 -10.06 12.87
C TYR A 52 -3.48 -9.08 12.56
N SER A 53 -3.90 -8.25 13.53
CA SER A 53 -4.84 -7.16 13.29
C SER A 53 -4.21 -6.12 12.36
N ALA A 54 -4.95 -5.71 11.33
CA ALA A 54 -4.47 -4.75 10.35
C ALA A 54 -4.13 -3.40 11.00
N GLU A 55 -5.01 -2.86 11.85
CA GLU A 55 -4.79 -1.58 12.52
C GLU A 55 -3.59 -1.62 13.46
N ALA A 56 -3.38 -2.76 14.14
CA ALA A 56 -2.28 -2.91 15.08
C ALA A 56 -0.91 -2.93 14.39
N GLU A 57 -0.83 -3.29 13.11
CA GLU A 57 0.45 -3.34 12.38
C GLU A 57 0.84 -2.01 11.75
N ILE A 58 -0.09 -1.05 11.64
CA ILE A 58 0.24 0.32 11.18
C ILE A 58 1.22 0.98 12.15
N GLY A 59 2.27 1.59 11.61
CA GLY A 59 3.35 2.25 12.35
C GLY A 59 4.44 1.32 12.86
N LYS A 60 4.29 -0.02 12.72
CA LYS A 60 5.38 -0.95 13.01
C LYS A 60 6.38 -1.00 11.86
N HIS A 61 7.60 -1.43 12.17
CA HIS A 61 8.65 -1.60 11.18
C HIS A 61 8.60 -3.00 10.54
N MET A 62 8.78 -3.08 9.22
CA MET A 62 8.64 -4.33 8.45
C MET A 62 9.62 -5.43 8.86
N SER A 63 10.73 -5.07 9.51
CA SER A 63 11.78 -6.02 9.96
C SER A 63 11.25 -7.13 10.85
N LYS A 64 10.13 -6.90 11.55
CA LYS A 64 9.43 -7.91 12.36
C LYS A 64 9.07 -9.17 11.57
N TYR A 65 8.88 -9.08 10.26
CA TYR A 65 8.46 -10.21 9.42
C TYR A 65 9.61 -10.96 8.75
N PHE A 66 10.85 -10.51 8.94
CA PHE A 66 12.03 -11.16 8.39
C PHE A 66 12.67 -12.03 9.46
N ALA A 67 12.82 -13.32 9.17
CA ALA A 67 13.47 -14.26 10.08
C ALA A 67 15.01 -14.19 10.00
N ASP A 68 15.54 -13.85 8.83
CA ASP A 68 16.97 -13.74 8.56
C ASP A 68 17.37 -12.28 8.29
N GLU A 69 18.49 -11.86 8.86
CA GLU A 69 19.00 -10.49 8.72
C GLU A 69 19.48 -10.19 7.29
N ALA A 70 19.98 -11.18 6.57
CA ALA A 70 20.36 -11.02 5.17
C ALA A 70 19.14 -10.77 4.28
N ASP A 71 17.99 -11.37 4.59
CA ASP A 71 16.74 -11.12 3.86
C ASP A 71 16.24 -9.71 4.10
N LEU A 72 16.32 -9.24 5.35
CA LEU A 72 15.98 -7.86 5.71
C LEU A 72 16.85 -6.84 4.97
N LEU A 73 18.17 -7.09 4.92
CA LEU A 73 19.11 -6.19 4.25
C LEU A 73 18.83 -6.11 2.74
N ARG A 74 18.59 -7.26 2.09
CA ARG A 74 18.19 -7.31 0.67
C ARG A 74 16.88 -6.58 0.41
N ALA A 75 15.89 -6.72 1.29
CA ALA A 75 14.62 -6.01 1.15
C ALA A 75 14.79 -4.49 1.31
N ALA A 76 15.62 -4.04 2.24
CA ALA A 76 15.93 -2.63 2.44
C ALA A 76 16.62 -2.02 1.20
N GLU A 77 17.60 -2.72 0.63
CA GLU A 77 18.28 -2.30 -0.61
C GLU A 77 17.29 -2.13 -1.79
N LEU A 78 16.39 -3.10 -1.98
CA LEU A 78 15.38 -3.03 -3.04
C LEU A 78 14.40 -1.86 -2.85
N ILE A 79 13.96 -1.61 -1.62
CA ILE A 79 13.08 -0.47 -1.30
C ILE A 79 13.80 0.84 -1.61
N GLU A 80 15.07 0.96 -1.21
CA GLU A 80 15.87 2.16 -1.47
C GLU A 80 16.07 2.38 -2.98
N GLU A 81 16.35 1.32 -3.74
CA GLU A 81 16.49 1.37 -5.20
C GLU A 81 15.19 1.79 -5.88
N LEU A 82 14.05 1.19 -5.50
CA LEU A 82 12.72 1.56 -6.01
C LEU A 82 12.37 3.02 -5.68
N SER A 83 12.68 3.47 -4.47
CA SER A 83 12.44 4.85 -4.05
C SER A 83 13.21 5.85 -4.91
N LYS A 84 14.47 5.54 -5.29
CA LYS A 84 15.30 6.38 -6.16
C LYS A 84 14.72 6.46 -7.58
N HIS A 85 14.25 5.33 -8.13
CA HIS A 85 13.66 5.28 -9.47
C HIS A 85 12.30 6.00 -9.56
N LEU A 86 11.46 5.92 -8.52
CA LEU A 86 10.19 6.64 -8.51
C LEU A 86 10.39 8.16 -8.40
N ALA A 87 11.44 8.61 -7.71
CA ALA A 87 11.79 10.02 -7.62
C ALA A 87 12.19 10.60 -8.98
N SER A 88 12.90 9.83 -9.84
CA SER A 88 13.26 10.27 -11.18
C SER A 88 12.08 10.29 -12.16
N LEU A 89 11.10 9.37 -12.00
CA LEU A 89 9.87 9.37 -12.82
C LEU A 89 8.92 10.53 -12.49
N LYS A 90 8.76 10.89 -11.20
CA LYS A 90 7.88 12.00 -10.81
C LYS A 90 8.32 13.34 -11.41
N MET A 91 9.57 13.49 -11.82
CA MET A 91 10.05 14.68 -12.54
C MET A 91 9.63 14.73 -14.02
N SER A 92 9.15 13.63 -14.63
CA SER A 92 8.74 13.61 -16.04
C SER A 92 7.24 13.78 -16.28
N CYS A 93 6.41 13.79 -15.23
CA CYS A 93 4.94 13.91 -15.35
C CYS A 93 4.40 15.28 -14.90
N SER A 94 5.25 16.29 -14.78
CA SER A 94 4.86 17.68 -14.56
C SER A 94 5.00 18.50 -15.85
N GLU A 95 4.27 18.13 -16.89
CA GLU A 95 3.93 18.98 -18.05
C GLU A 95 2.49 18.68 -18.49
#